data_AF-A0A351SH07-F1
#
_entry.id   AF-A0A351SH07-F1
#
_cell.length_a   1.000
_cell.length_b   1.000
_cell.length_c   1.000
_cell.angle_alpha   90.00
_cell.angle_beta   90.00
_cell.angle_gamma   90.00
#
_symmetry.space_group_name_H-M   'P 1'
#
loop_
_entity.id
_entity.type
_entity.pdbx_description
1 polymer ?
#
loop_
_entity_poly.entity_id
_entity_poly.type
_entity_poly.pdbx_seq_one_letter_code
_entity_poly.pdbx_strand_id
1 'polypeptide(L)'
;SGGQADAALVDAIKANREKTNGELTASVVAAAELGADMKTVANALQDKPAQITALAPHRLAEAFEGLRDASDAWLAKTGKRPAIFLVNMGTAADYTARMTFAKNYFEAGGIEGVVSADSPNPEAAVEACRKAGLKHAILCSSDAFYSEQAEAFAKALKSNGVECLYLAGKPGEHESRYREAGIDHFIFAGDQTLETLQVALKNMGVLN
;
A
#
# COMPACT_ATOMS: atom_id res chain seq x y z
N SER A 1 40.95 -36.80 -19.91
CA SER A 1 40.17 -37.98 -20.30
C SER A 1 38.72 -37.99 -19.77
N GLY A 2 38.30 -37.08 -18.87
CA GLY A 2 36.95 -37.12 -18.27
C GLY A 2 35.77 -36.66 -19.15
N GLY A 3 35.97 -35.72 -20.09
CA GLY A 3 34.85 -35.11 -20.83
C GLY A 3 34.11 -35.99 -21.85
N GLN A 4 34.68 -37.13 -22.25
CA GLN A 4 34.01 -38.08 -23.16
C GLN A 4 33.12 -39.09 -22.42
N ALA A 5 33.45 -39.42 -21.17
CA ALA A 5 32.64 -40.31 -20.33
C ALA A 5 31.32 -39.64 -19.93
N ASP A 6 31.37 -38.35 -19.57
CA ASP A 6 30.19 -37.57 -19.18
C ASP A 6 29.15 -37.45 -20.30
N ALA A 7 29.60 -37.27 -21.55
CA ALA A 7 28.71 -37.15 -22.71
C ALA A 7 27.94 -38.44 -23.00
N ALA A 8 28.63 -39.59 -22.94
CA ALA A 8 28.01 -40.90 -23.22
C ALA A 8 26.94 -41.27 -22.20
N LEU A 9 27.14 -40.91 -20.92
CA LEU A 9 26.14 -41.17 -19.87
C LEU A 9 24.96 -40.20 -19.91
N VAL A 10 25.20 -38.93 -20.24
CA VAL A 10 24.12 -37.97 -20.50
C VAL A 10 23.23 -38.45 -21.64
N ASP A 11 23.80 -39.02 -22.70
CA ASP A 11 23.04 -39.58 -23.81
C ASP A 11 22.30 -40.88 -23.42
N ALA A 12 22.86 -41.69 -22.52
CA ALA A 12 22.16 -42.85 -21.95
C ALA A 12 20.95 -42.44 -21.10
N ILE A 13 21.07 -41.38 -20.28
CA ILE A 13 19.92 -40.83 -19.53
C ILE A 13 18.85 -40.36 -20.52
N LYS A 14 19.21 -39.60 -21.56
CA LYS A 14 18.26 -39.13 -22.59
C LYS A 14 17.55 -40.29 -23.30
N ALA A 15 18.30 -41.32 -23.70
CA ALA A 15 17.77 -42.48 -24.43
C ALA A 15 16.84 -43.37 -23.59
N ASN A 16 16.92 -43.30 -22.26
CA ASN A 16 16.12 -44.10 -21.35
C ASN A 16 14.98 -43.30 -20.69
N ARG A 17 14.77 -42.02 -21.03
CA ARG A 17 13.73 -41.15 -20.45
C ARG A 17 12.31 -41.71 -20.60
N GLU A 18 12.01 -42.30 -21.75
CA GLU A 18 10.68 -42.85 -22.08
C GLU A 18 10.55 -44.34 -21.76
N LYS A 19 11.61 -44.95 -21.20
CA LYS A 19 11.64 -46.36 -20.83
C LYS A 19 11.14 -46.56 -19.40
N THR A 20 11.27 -47.78 -18.87
CA THR A 20 10.80 -48.08 -17.52
C THR A 20 11.53 -47.24 -16.47
N ASN A 21 10.84 -46.90 -15.37
CA ASN A 21 11.42 -46.14 -14.27
C ASN A 21 12.73 -46.76 -13.73
N GLY A 22 12.90 -48.09 -13.83
CA GLY A 22 14.12 -48.79 -13.44
C GLY A 22 15.33 -48.46 -14.32
N GLU A 23 15.15 -48.43 -15.65
CA GLU A 23 16.24 -48.17 -16.61
C GLU A 23 16.70 -46.71 -16.58
N LEU A 24 15.75 -45.78 -16.41
CA LEU A 24 16.06 -44.36 -16.24
C LEU A 24 16.82 -44.12 -14.93
N THR A 25 16.35 -44.71 -13.82
CA THR A 25 17.00 -44.58 -12.52
C THR A 25 18.42 -45.14 -12.54
N ALA A 26 18.64 -46.31 -13.15
CA ALA A 26 19.97 -46.90 -13.28
C ALA A 26 20.94 -46.00 -14.06
N SER A 27 20.45 -45.33 -15.11
CA SER A 27 21.26 -44.41 -15.93
C SER A 27 21.66 -43.15 -15.17
N VAL A 28 20.76 -42.64 -14.32
CA VAL A 28 21.03 -41.47 -13.45
C VAL A 28 22.04 -41.81 -12.35
N VAL A 29 21.89 -42.97 -11.70
CA VAL A 29 22.82 -43.43 -10.66
C VAL A 29 24.23 -43.61 -11.24
N ALA A 30 24.36 -44.25 -12.40
CA ALA A 30 25.65 -44.42 -13.06
C ALA A 30 26.33 -43.08 -13.40
N ALA A 31 25.56 -42.07 -13.79
CA ALA A 31 26.09 -40.72 -14.05
C ALA A 31 26.57 -40.04 -12.77
N ALA A 32 25.82 -40.16 -11.67
CA ALA A 32 26.21 -39.58 -10.38
C ALA A 32 27.46 -40.25 -9.79
N GLU A 33 27.59 -41.59 -9.90
CA GLU A 33 28.78 -42.34 -9.43
C GLU A 33 30.07 -41.94 -10.15
N LEU A 34 29.96 -41.47 -11.40
CA LEU A 34 31.08 -40.97 -12.20
C LEU A 34 31.33 -39.46 -12.03
N GLY A 35 30.59 -38.79 -11.14
CA GLY A 35 30.81 -37.39 -10.77
C GLY A 35 30.01 -36.38 -11.58
N ALA A 36 28.97 -36.80 -12.31
CA ALA A 36 28.06 -35.87 -12.95
C ALA A 36 27.38 -34.99 -11.90
N ASP A 37 27.44 -33.68 -12.09
CA ASP A 37 26.78 -32.75 -11.18
C ASP A 37 25.25 -32.74 -11.36
N MET A 38 24.56 -32.21 -10.36
CA MET A 38 23.10 -32.14 -10.36
C MET A 38 22.54 -31.35 -11.55
N LYS A 39 23.28 -30.37 -12.08
CA LYS A 39 22.88 -29.59 -13.25
C LYS A 39 22.89 -30.44 -14.51
N THR A 40 23.90 -31.28 -14.68
CA THR A 40 24.08 -32.18 -15.81
C THR A 40 23.00 -33.25 -15.80
N VAL A 41 22.75 -33.87 -14.64
CA VAL A 41 21.66 -34.84 -14.47
C VAL A 41 20.29 -34.19 -14.72
N ALA A 42 20.04 -33.00 -14.16
CA ALA A 42 18.77 -32.29 -14.35
C ALA A 42 18.51 -31.94 -15.83
N ASN A 43 19.51 -31.42 -16.55
CA ASN A 43 19.40 -31.15 -17.98
C ASN A 43 19.21 -32.45 -18.79
N ALA A 44 19.89 -33.52 -18.39
CA ALA A 44 19.76 -34.84 -19.00
C ALA A 44 18.44 -35.54 -18.69
N LEU A 45 17.67 -35.09 -17.70
CA LEU A 45 16.30 -35.56 -17.43
C LEU A 45 15.20 -34.68 -18.04
N GLN A 46 15.49 -33.40 -18.31
CA GLN A 46 14.52 -32.48 -18.91
C GLN A 46 14.23 -32.78 -20.38
N ASP A 47 13.00 -33.18 -20.70
CA ASP A 47 12.52 -33.39 -22.07
C ASP A 47 12.48 -32.09 -22.89
N LYS A 48 12.06 -31.00 -22.24
CA LYS A 48 12.09 -29.63 -22.77
C LYS A 48 12.57 -28.68 -21.67
N PRO A 49 13.26 -27.58 -22.01
CA PRO A 49 13.56 -26.55 -21.02
C PRO A 49 12.25 -26.07 -20.42
N ALA A 50 12.20 -25.92 -19.09
CA ALA A 50 11.05 -25.33 -18.42
C ALA A 50 10.83 -23.92 -18.99
N GLN A 51 9.72 -23.73 -19.71
CA GLN A 51 9.30 -22.40 -20.13
C GLN A 51 8.61 -21.75 -18.94
N ILE A 52 9.34 -20.89 -18.24
CA ILE A 52 8.78 -20.01 -17.24
C ILE A 52 8.36 -18.73 -17.97
N THR A 53 7.06 -18.47 -18.03
CA THR A 53 6.57 -17.15 -18.43
C THR A 53 7.10 -16.15 -17.41
N ALA A 54 7.96 -15.23 -17.85
CA ALA A 54 8.44 -14.16 -16.99
C ALA A 54 7.24 -13.37 -16.45
N LEU A 55 7.21 -13.15 -15.13
CA LEU A 55 6.27 -12.22 -14.52
C LEU A 55 6.46 -10.85 -15.18
N ALA A 56 5.36 -10.21 -15.58
CA ALA A 56 5.42 -8.86 -16.11
C ALA A 56 6.02 -7.93 -15.03
N PRO A 57 7.11 -7.20 -15.32
CA PRO A 57 7.69 -6.29 -14.35
C PRO A 57 6.71 -5.13 -14.11
N HIS A 58 6.13 -5.06 -12.92
CA HIS A 58 5.31 -3.93 -12.49
C HIS A 58 6.15 -3.04 -11.58
N ARG A 59 6.21 -1.73 -11.86
CA ARG A 59 6.88 -0.80 -10.94
C ARG A 59 5.92 -0.52 -9.80
N LEU A 60 6.33 -0.76 -8.56
CA LEU A 60 5.48 -0.49 -7.39
C LEU A 60 5.03 0.99 -7.32
N ALA A 61 5.84 1.90 -7.87
CA ALA A 61 5.53 3.33 -7.92
C ALA A 61 4.42 3.69 -8.93
N GLU A 62 4.16 2.86 -9.94
CA GLU A 62 3.26 3.20 -11.06
C GLU A 62 1.84 3.51 -10.59
N ALA A 63 1.34 2.77 -9.59
CA ALA A 63 0.02 3.01 -9.04
C ALA A 63 -0.09 4.37 -8.34
N PHE A 64 0.97 4.82 -7.64
CA PHE A 64 1.01 6.13 -7.00
C PHE A 64 1.17 7.26 -8.03
N GLU A 65 1.95 7.06 -9.09
CA GLU A 65 2.04 8.03 -10.18
C GLU A 65 0.68 8.23 -10.85
N GLY A 66 -0.09 7.17 -11.06
CA GLY A 66 -1.46 7.28 -11.58
C GLY A 66 -2.40 8.15 -10.72
N LEU A 67 -2.23 8.13 -9.38
CA LEU A 67 -2.99 9.02 -8.50
C LEU A 67 -2.56 10.49 -8.67
N ARG A 68 -1.26 10.74 -8.80
CA ARG A 68 -0.72 12.09 -9.00
C ARG A 68 -1.11 12.66 -10.36
N ASP A 69 -1.05 11.85 -11.40
CA ASP A 69 -1.51 12.21 -12.75
C ASP A 69 -2.99 12.60 -12.74
N ALA A 70 -3.83 11.88 -11.99
CA ALA A 70 -5.24 12.22 -11.83
C ALA A 70 -5.43 13.56 -11.07
N SER A 71 -4.63 13.80 -10.03
CA SER A 71 -4.60 15.09 -9.32
C SER A 71 -4.13 16.25 -10.20
N ASP A 72 -3.13 16.02 -11.06
CA ASP A 72 -2.64 17.01 -12.02
C ASP A 72 -3.71 17.35 -13.08
N ALA A 73 -4.40 16.33 -13.60
CA ALA A 73 -5.54 16.54 -14.49
C ALA A 73 -6.67 17.34 -13.79
N TRP A 74 -6.93 17.04 -12.52
CA TRP A 74 -7.90 17.79 -11.71
C TRP A 74 -7.47 19.25 -11.51
N LEU A 75 -6.19 19.50 -11.21
CA LEU A 75 -5.62 20.84 -11.10
C LEU A 75 -5.78 21.62 -12.41
N ALA A 76 -5.47 21.01 -13.55
CA ALA A 76 -5.65 21.63 -14.86
C ALA A 76 -7.11 21.98 -15.15
N LYS A 77 -8.07 21.15 -14.69
CA LYS A 77 -9.51 21.33 -14.91
C LYS A 77 -10.15 22.36 -13.96
N THR A 78 -9.77 22.37 -12.69
CA THR A 78 -10.48 23.12 -11.63
C THR A 78 -9.69 24.30 -11.07
N GLY A 79 -8.39 24.39 -11.40
CA GLY A 79 -7.47 25.41 -10.90
C GLY A 79 -6.95 25.17 -9.48
N LYS A 80 -7.35 24.07 -8.82
CA LYS A 80 -6.87 23.68 -7.48
C LYS A 80 -6.67 22.17 -7.42
N ARG A 81 -5.78 21.69 -6.55
CA ARG A 81 -5.67 20.25 -6.27
C ARG A 81 -6.85 19.77 -5.42
N PRO A 82 -7.18 18.46 -5.45
CA PRO A 82 -7.96 17.88 -4.37
C PRO A 82 -7.26 18.13 -3.04
N ALA A 83 -8.00 18.44 -1.98
CA ALA A 83 -7.42 18.87 -0.72
C ALA A 83 -8.15 18.28 0.48
N ILE A 84 -7.41 18.06 1.57
CA ILE A 84 -7.92 17.61 2.86
C ILE A 84 -7.46 18.57 3.96
N PHE A 85 -8.34 18.85 4.91
CA PHE A 85 -8.07 19.74 6.04
C PHE A 85 -7.47 18.97 7.23
N LEU A 86 -6.27 19.32 7.68
CA LEU A 86 -5.63 18.68 8.84
C LEU A 86 -6.00 19.44 10.11
N VAL A 87 -6.80 18.82 10.97
CA VAL A 87 -7.29 19.36 12.25
C VAL A 87 -6.29 19.02 13.35
N ASN A 88 -5.49 20.01 13.74
CA ASN A 88 -4.49 19.89 14.80
C ASN A 88 -5.13 20.12 16.17
N MET A 89 -5.17 19.08 17.01
CA MET A 89 -5.80 19.15 18.34
C MET A 89 -4.76 18.97 19.44
N GLY A 90 -4.91 19.72 20.54
CA GLY A 90 -3.94 19.75 21.62
C GLY A 90 -2.76 20.68 21.34
N THR A 91 -1.62 20.42 21.98
CA THR A 91 -0.39 21.20 21.81
C THR A 91 0.37 20.78 20.56
N ALA A 92 1.32 21.61 20.10
CA ALA A 92 2.21 21.24 19.01
C ALA A 92 2.93 19.90 19.24
N ALA A 93 3.28 19.58 20.49
CA ALA A 93 3.89 18.30 20.84
C ALA A 93 2.93 17.11 20.63
N ASP A 94 1.63 17.32 20.80
CA ASP A 94 0.61 16.27 20.60
C ASP A 94 0.41 15.94 19.13
N TYR A 95 0.35 16.96 18.26
CA TYR A 95 -0.09 16.77 16.88
C TYR A 95 1.03 16.73 15.84
N THR A 96 2.20 17.35 16.05
CA THR A 96 3.18 17.62 14.96
C THR A 96 3.58 16.37 14.18
N ALA A 97 3.89 15.28 14.88
CA ALA A 97 4.30 14.04 14.23
C ALA A 97 3.18 13.44 13.36
N ARG A 98 1.94 13.42 13.86
CA ARG A 98 0.78 12.88 13.13
C ARG A 98 0.29 13.80 12.03
N MET A 99 0.34 15.11 12.24
CA MET A 99 0.08 16.12 11.21
C MET A 99 1.05 15.94 10.03
N THR A 100 2.35 15.83 10.32
CA THR A 100 3.38 15.62 9.28
C THR A 100 3.17 14.29 8.56
N PHE A 101 2.88 13.22 9.30
CA PHE A 101 2.56 11.91 8.72
C PHE A 101 1.35 11.98 7.80
N ALA A 102 0.23 12.54 8.28
CA ALA A 102 -1.00 12.69 7.51
C ALA A 102 -0.78 13.54 6.25
N LYS A 103 -0.08 14.67 6.36
CA LYS A 103 0.22 15.53 5.23
C LYS A 103 0.98 14.76 4.14
N ASN A 104 2.06 14.09 4.51
CA ASN A 104 2.87 13.31 3.58
C ASN A 104 2.09 12.12 2.99
N TYR A 105 1.23 11.48 3.79
CA TYR A 105 0.37 10.38 3.35
C TYR A 105 -0.56 10.80 2.21
N PHE A 106 -1.28 11.92 2.37
CA PHE A 106 -2.20 12.42 1.35
C PHE A 106 -1.47 13.00 0.13
N GLU A 107 -0.36 13.71 0.36
CA GLU A 107 0.45 14.26 -0.73
C GLU A 107 1.11 13.18 -1.58
N ALA A 108 1.37 12.00 -1.01
CA ALA A 108 1.81 10.84 -1.79
C ALA A 108 0.80 10.45 -2.89
N GLY A 109 -0.50 10.68 -2.67
CA GLY A 109 -1.57 10.49 -3.67
C GLY A 109 -1.95 11.76 -4.44
N GLY A 110 -1.20 12.85 -4.30
CA GLY A 110 -1.52 14.12 -4.95
C GLY A 110 -2.67 14.91 -4.29
N ILE A 111 -3.07 14.57 -3.06
CA ILE A 111 -4.06 15.34 -2.29
C ILE A 111 -3.30 16.37 -1.43
N GLU A 112 -3.64 17.65 -1.58
CA GLU A 112 -3.03 18.74 -0.82
C GLU A 112 -3.47 18.70 0.65
N GLY A 113 -2.49 18.68 1.57
CA GLY A 113 -2.75 18.76 3.01
C GLY A 113 -2.81 20.21 3.49
N VAL A 114 -4.01 20.74 3.68
CA VAL A 114 -4.23 22.10 4.20
C VAL A 114 -4.18 22.06 5.73
N VAL A 115 -3.11 22.60 6.30
CA VAL A 115 -2.84 22.55 7.75
C VAL A 115 -3.67 23.61 8.49
N SER A 116 -4.39 23.19 9.53
CA SER A 116 -5.10 24.12 10.42
C SER A 116 -4.13 24.88 11.33
N ALA A 117 -4.57 26.07 11.77
CA ALA A 117 -4.09 26.59 13.05
C ALA A 117 -4.53 25.65 14.20
N ASP A 118 -3.94 25.81 15.37
CA ASP A 118 -4.31 25.04 16.56
C ASP A 118 -5.84 25.10 16.79
N SER A 119 -6.46 23.93 16.96
CA SER A 119 -7.89 23.79 17.23
C SER A 119 -8.10 23.41 18.69
N PRO A 120 -8.21 24.40 19.61
CA PRO A 120 -8.29 24.13 21.05
C PRO A 120 -9.59 23.44 21.48
N ASN A 121 -10.64 23.51 20.65
CA ASN A 121 -11.95 22.91 20.91
C ASN A 121 -12.68 22.58 19.59
N PRO A 122 -13.77 21.78 19.63
CA PRO A 122 -14.53 21.40 18.44
C PRO A 122 -15.07 22.59 17.65
N GLU A 123 -15.50 23.67 18.31
CA GLU A 123 -16.04 24.87 17.66
C GLU A 123 -14.99 25.58 16.80
N ALA A 124 -13.77 25.70 17.32
CA ALA A 124 -12.64 26.27 16.60
C ALA A 124 -12.25 25.41 15.39
N ALA A 125 -12.27 24.08 15.53
CA ALA A 125 -12.02 23.16 14.42
C ALA A 125 -13.05 23.32 13.30
N VAL A 126 -14.34 23.41 13.66
CA VAL A 126 -15.44 23.63 12.71
C VAL A 126 -15.26 24.95 11.97
N GLU A 127 -14.97 26.04 12.67
CA GLU A 127 -14.78 27.35 12.04
C GLU A 127 -13.57 27.37 11.10
N ALA A 128 -12.46 26.77 11.52
CA ALA A 128 -11.26 26.68 10.69
C ALA A 128 -11.50 25.83 9.42
N CYS A 129 -12.21 24.71 9.55
CA CYS A 129 -12.58 23.85 8.42
C CYS A 129 -13.54 24.55 7.45
N ARG A 130 -14.56 25.26 7.98
CA ARG A 130 -15.50 26.07 7.20
C ARG A 130 -14.78 27.16 6.42
N LYS A 131 -13.84 27.87 7.05
CA LYS A 131 -13.02 28.90 6.41
C LYS A 131 -12.14 28.34 5.29
N ALA A 132 -11.63 27.11 5.45
CA ALA A 132 -10.90 26.42 4.39
C ALA A 132 -11.81 25.99 3.23
N GLY A 133 -13.12 25.84 3.46
CA GLY A 133 -14.10 25.43 2.46
C GLY A 133 -13.94 23.97 2.03
N LEU A 134 -13.34 23.15 2.89
CA LEU A 134 -13.07 21.73 2.62
C LEU A 134 -14.09 20.84 3.32
N LYS A 135 -14.52 19.78 2.62
CA LYS A 135 -15.47 18.80 3.16
C LYS A 135 -14.81 17.49 3.59
N HIS A 136 -13.50 17.38 3.38
CA HIS A 136 -12.68 16.25 3.79
C HIS A 136 -11.71 16.74 4.84
N ALA A 137 -11.62 16.05 5.97
CA ALA A 137 -10.76 16.45 7.08
C ALA A 137 -10.08 15.24 7.74
N ILE A 138 -8.97 15.46 8.43
CA ILE A 138 -8.29 14.46 9.24
C ILE A 138 -7.93 15.00 10.62
N LEU A 139 -8.25 14.24 11.66
CA LEU A 139 -7.86 14.54 13.04
C LEU A 139 -6.39 14.14 13.26
N CYS A 140 -5.62 15.07 13.86
CA CYS A 140 -4.20 14.91 14.17
C CYS A 140 -3.94 15.31 15.64
N SER A 141 -3.63 14.34 16.50
CA SER A 141 -3.29 14.54 17.92
C SER A 141 -2.69 13.28 18.57
N SER A 142 -2.34 13.31 19.84
CA SER A 142 -1.87 12.14 20.59
C SER A 142 -2.98 11.12 20.84
N ASP A 143 -2.63 9.84 21.09
CA ASP A 143 -3.63 8.80 21.40
C ASP A 143 -4.38 9.11 22.70
N ALA A 144 -3.70 9.74 23.67
CA ALA A 144 -4.32 10.22 24.90
C ALA A 144 -5.41 11.25 24.59
N PHE A 145 -5.11 12.26 23.76
CA PHE A 145 -6.10 13.26 23.37
C PHE A 145 -7.27 12.64 22.58
N TYR A 146 -6.99 11.69 21.67
CA TYR A 146 -8.06 11.00 20.95
C TYR A 146 -8.98 10.22 21.89
N SER A 147 -8.43 9.60 22.93
CA SER A 147 -9.22 8.79 23.85
C SER A 147 -10.27 9.61 24.60
N GLU A 148 -9.98 10.91 24.80
CA GLU A 148 -10.81 11.86 25.52
C GLU A 148 -11.73 12.68 24.60
N GLN A 149 -11.22 13.15 23.46
CA GLN A 149 -11.85 14.26 22.72
C GLN A 149 -12.19 13.95 21.25
N ALA A 150 -11.68 12.86 20.66
CA ALA A 150 -11.87 12.60 19.22
C ALA A 150 -13.35 12.56 18.82
N GLU A 151 -14.21 11.96 19.65
CA GLU A 151 -15.64 11.86 19.37
C GLU A 151 -16.34 13.22 19.34
N ALA A 152 -15.96 14.14 20.22
CA ALA A 152 -16.54 15.49 20.27
C ALA A 152 -16.19 16.28 19.01
N PHE A 153 -14.92 16.24 18.59
CA PHE A 153 -14.47 16.86 17.35
C PHE A 153 -15.13 16.22 16.12
N ALA A 154 -15.21 14.90 16.06
CA ALA A 154 -15.82 14.18 14.96
C ALA A 154 -17.30 14.55 14.78
N LYS A 155 -18.08 14.48 15.86
CA LYS A 155 -19.50 14.84 15.85
C LYS A 155 -19.71 16.30 15.42
N ALA A 156 -18.88 17.22 15.92
CA ALA A 156 -18.97 18.63 15.56
C ALA A 156 -18.68 18.86 14.07
N LEU A 157 -17.60 18.28 13.54
CA LEU A 157 -17.20 18.42 12.13
C LEU A 157 -18.25 17.81 11.19
N LYS A 158 -18.71 16.59 11.46
CA LYS A 158 -19.73 15.92 10.64
C LYS A 158 -21.06 16.67 10.64
N SER A 159 -21.49 17.17 11.81
CA SER A 159 -22.70 18.00 11.93
C SER A 159 -22.59 19.35 11.20
N ASN A 160 -21.38 19.76 10.80
CA ASN A 160 -21.11 21.03 10.13
C ASN A 160 -20.59 20.86 8.68
N GLY A 161 -20.87 19.72 8.05
CA GLY A 161 -20.69 19.55 6.60
C GLY A 161 -19.37 18.93 6.17
N VAL A 162 -18.56 18.42 7.10
CA VAL A 162 -17.51 17.45 6.74
C VAL A 162 -18.20 16.16 6.28
N GLU A 163 -17.96 15.78 5.04
CA GLU A 163 -18.55 14.60 4.40
C GLU A 163 -17.70 13.36 4.72
N CYS A 164 -16.37 13.48 4.70
CA CYS A 164 -15.44 12.39 4.97
C CYS A 164 -14.38 12.81 6.01
N LEU A 165 -14.30 12.07 7.12
CA LEU A 165 -13.43 12.34 8.24
C LEU A 165 -12.47 11.18 8.50
N TYR A 166 -11.18 11.50 8.57
CA TYR A 166 -10.12 10.56 8.86
C TYR A 166 -9.56 10.80 10.26
N LEU A 167 -8.87 9.81 10.82
CA LEU A 167 -8.04 9.95 12.03
C LEU A 167 -6.63 9.40 11.76
N ALA A 168 -5.60 10.18 12.11
CA ALA A 168 -4.20 9.78 12.00
C ALA A 168 -3.78 8.94 13.22
N GLY A 169 -3.93 7.62 13.15
CA GLY A 169 -3.68 6.68 14.24
C GLY A 169 -4.49 5.39 14.11
N LYS A 170 -4.09 4.37 14.87
CA LYS A 170 -4.87 3.13 14.98
C LYS A 170 -6.02 3.34 15.96
N PRO A 171 -7.25 2.89 15.64
CA PRO A 171 -8.39 3.07 16.53
C PRO A 171 -8.34 2.17 17.78
N GLY A 172 -7.69 1.01 17.70
CA GLY A 172 -7.62 0.05 18.81
C GLY A 172 -9.01 -0.33 19.33
N GLU A 173 -9.17 -0.39 20.65
CA GLU A 173 -10.45 -0.69 21.30
C GLU A 173 -11.52 0.41 21.11
N HIS A 174 -11.14 1.56 20.55
CA HIS A 174 -12.02 2.70 20.35
C HIS A 174 -12.68 2.73 18.96
N GLU A 175 -12.48 1.72 18.12
CA GLU A 175 -12.96 1.76 16.74
C GLU A 175 -14.48 1.96 16.63
N SER A 176 -15.27 1.22 17.40
CA SER A 176 -16.74 1.33 17.35
C SER A 176 -17.21 2.75 17.67
N ARG A 177 -16.75 3.30 18.81
CA ARG A 177 -17.14 4.65 19.24
C ARG A 177 -16.64 5.74 18.28
N TYR A 178 -15.46 5.57 17.69
CA TYR A 178 -14.94 6.51 16.69
C TYR A 178 -15.76 6.50 15.41
N ARG A 179 -16.14 5.31 14.92
CA ARG A 179 -17.02 5.19 13.75
C ARG A 179 -18.42 5.73 14.01
N GLU A 180 -19.00 5.43 15.17
CA GLU A 180 -20.29 5.97 15.60
C GLU A 180 -20.27 7.49 15.74
N ALA A 181 -19.14 8.08 16.14
CA ALA A 181 -18.94 9.52 16.16
C ALA A 181 -18.72 10.15 14.78
N GLY A 182 -18.57 9.33 13.73
CA GLY A 182 -18.47 9.74 12.34
C GLY A 182 -17.06 9.83 11.78
N ILE A 183 -16.07 9.16 12.39
CA ILE A 183 -14.76 8.91 11.77
C ILE A 183 -14.89 7.76 10.77
N ASP A 184 -14.71 8.07 9.49
CA ASP A 184 -14.94 7.16 8.39
C ASP A 184 -13.73 6.24 8.15
N HIS A 185 -12.52 6.79 8.30
CA HIS A 185 -11.26 6.10 7.97
C HIS A 185 -10.16 6.35 9.01
N PHE A 186 -9.24 5.39 9.11
CA PHE A 186 -8.06 5.47 9.97
C PHE A 186 -6.81 5.28 9.12
N ILE A 187 -5.84 6.17 9.25
CA ILE A 187 -4.55 6.03 8.55
C ILE A 187 -3.43 5.80 9.57
N PHE A 188 -2.55 4.86 9.26
CA PHE A 188 -1.42 4.53 10.14
C PHE A 188 -0.32 3.80 9.35
N ALA A 189 0.89 3.77 9.89
CA ALA A 189 1.99 3.04 9.27
C ALA A 189 1.65 1.55 9.11
N GLY A 190 1.70 1.06 7.88
CA GLY A 190 1.36 -0.32 7.51
C GLY A 190 -0.11 -0.55 7.16
N ASP A 191 -0.89 0.50 6.93
CA ASP A 191 -2.23 0.39 6.34
C ASP A 191 -2.18 0.09 4.82
N GLN A 192 -3.36 -0.07 4.21
CA GLN A 192 -3.50 -0.20 2.76
C GLN A 192 -3.50 1.19 2.09
N THR A 193 -2.37 1.90 2.17
CA THR A 193 -2.24 3.31 1.76
C THR A 193 -2.80 3.61 0.38
N LEU A 194 -2.45 2.78 -0.61
CA LEU A 194 -2.90 2.97 -2.00
C LEU A 194 -4.43 2.92 -2.12
N GLU A 195 -5.07 1.95 -1.47
CA GLU A 195 -6.53 1.78 -1.49
C GLU A 195 -7.22 2.95 -0.80
N THR A 196 -6.72 3.37 0.36
CA THR A 196 -7.26 4.54 1.08
C THR A 196 -7.19 5.81 0.24
N LEU A 197 -6.08 6.04 -0.46
CA LEU A 197 -5.91 7.22 -1.32
C LEU A 197 -6.81 7.16 -2.58
N GLN A 198 -6.99 5.98 -3.17
CA GLN A 198 -7.95 5.78 -4.26
C GLN A 198 -9.39 6.10 -3.82
N VAL A 199 -9.79 5.60 -2.65
CA VAL A 199 -11.10 5.90 -2.06
C VAL A 199 -11.24 7.40 -1.78
N ALA A 200 -10.22 8.04 -1.22
CA ALA A 200 -10.23 9.48 -0.97
C ALA A 200 -10.43 10.29 -2.26
N LEU A 201 -9.66 10.01 -3.30
CA LEU A 201 -9.78 10.70 -4.59
C LEU A 201 -11.12 10.43 -5.27
N LYS A 202 -11.69 9.22 -5.11
CA LYS A 202 -13.04 8.89 -5.60
C LYS A 202 -14.11 9.69 -4.87
N ASN A 203 -14.04 9.77 -3.53
CA ASN A 203 -14.98 10.56 -2.72
C ASN A 203 -14.89 12.06 -3.05
N MET A 204 -13.72 12.55 -3.45
CA MET A 204 -13.52 13.92 -3.94
C MET A 204 -13.96 14.13 -5.40
N GLY A 205 -14.35 13.06 -6.12
CA GLY A 205 -14.79 13.11 -7.51
C GLY A 205 -13.65 13.23 -8.53
N VAL A 206 -12.40 12.98 -8.12
CA VAL A 206 -11.21 13.00 -9.00
C VAL A 206 -11.13 11.73 -9.82
N LEU A 207 -11.36 10.59 -9.18
CA LEU A 207 -11.42 9.26 -9.81
C LEU A 207 -12.86 8.81 -9.98
N ASN A 208 -13.14 8.07 -11.06
CA ASN A 208 -14.44 7.46 -11.36
C ASN A 208 -14.48 6.00 -10.91
#